data_AF-L9WJE5-F1
#
_entry.id   AF-L9WJE5-F1
#
_cell.length_a   1.000
_cell.length_b   1.000
_cell.length_c   1.000
_cell.angle_alpha   90.00
_cell.angle_beta   90.00
_cell.angle_gamma   90.00
#
_symmetry.space_group_name_H-M   'P 1'
#
loop_
_entity.id
_entity.type
_entity.pdbx_description
1 polymer ?
#
loop_
_entity_poly.entity_id
_entity_poly.type
_entity_poly.pdbx_seq_one_letter_code
_entity_poly.pdbx_strand_id
1 'polypeptide(L)' 'MSLSRLLSSLLDGSESDTESPSTPDGRSETPESTVLFECRDCGTNVSADTVRCPACNGDDIVRYSID' A
#
# COMPACT_ATOMS: atom_id res chain seq x y z
N MET A 1 -32.74 -9.06 6.93
CA MET A 1 -32.66 -7.94 5.97
C MET A 1 -31.67 -8.36 4.89
N SER A 2 -32.12 -8.40 3.63
CA SER A 2 -31.46 -9.16 2.55
C SER A 2 -30.22 -8.43 2.03
N LEU A 3 -29.09 -9.15 1.91
CA LEU A 3 -27.80 -8.68 1.36
C LEU A 3 -27.90 -8.23 -0.11
N SER A 4 -29.02 -8.51 -0.77
CA SER A 4 -29.30 -8.19 -2.17
C SER A 4 -29.34 -6.69 -2.48
N ARG A 5 -29.58 -5.81 -1.49
CA ARG A 5 -29.67 -4.35 -1.74
C ARG A 5 -28.31 -3.64 -1.77
N LEU A 6 -27.26 -4.24 -1.20
CA LEU A 6 -25.93 -3.64 -1.13
C LEU A 6 -25.19 -3.74 -2.47
N LEU A 7 -25.43 -4.81 -3.24
CA LEU A 7 -24.79 -5.03 -4.53
C LEU A 7 -25.30 -4.07 -5.63
N SER A 8 -26.58 -3.69 -5.59
CA SER A 8 -27.14 -2.77 -6.60
C SER A 8 -26.58 -1.35 -6.53
N SER A 9 -26.06 -0.91 -5.38
CA SER A 9 -25.49 0.44 -5.23
C SER A 9 -24.05 0.56 -5.75
N LEU A 10 -23.35 -0.55 -5.95
CA LEU A 10 -21.95 -0.55 -6.39
C LEU A 10 -21.79 -0.62 -7.91
N LEU A 11 -22.84 -1.04 -8.64
CA LEU A 11 -22.80 -1.17 -10.09
C LEU A 11 -23.37 0.04 -10.84
N ASP A 12 -24.04 0.96 -10.14
CA ASP A 12 -24.70 2.15 -10.71
C ASP A 12 -23.87 3.43 -10.51
N GLY A 13 -22.61 3.31 -10.09
CA GLY A 13 -21.76 4.42 -9.67
C GLY A 13 -20.45 4.47 -10.43
N SER A 14 -20.44 5.25 -11.50
CA SER A 14 -19.27 5.83 -12.16
C SER A 14 -18.43 4.88 -13.03
N GLU A 15 -18.73 4.90 -14.33
CA GLU A 15 -17.68 5.05 -15.33
C GLU A 15 -16.72 6.16 -14.84
N SER A 16 -15.50 5.77 -14.49
CA SER A 16 -14.40 6.71 -14.28
C SER A 16 -13.53 6.55 -15.50
N ASP A 17 -13.69 7.46 -16.45
CA ASP A 17 -12.75 7.64 -17.55
C ASP A 17 -11.35 7.61 -16.95
N THR A 18 -10.65 6.50 -17.20
CA THR A 18 -9.24 6.38 -16.87
C THR A 18 -8.50 7.19 -17.93
N GLU A 19 -8.47 8.51 -17.76
CA GLU A 19 -7.43 9.33 -18.35
C GLU A 19 -6.12 8.84 -17.73
N SER A 20 -5.46 7.93 -18.46
CA SER A 20 -4.12 7.46 -18.11
C SER A 20 -3.19 8.67 -18.19
N PRO A 21 -2.62 9.16 -17.08
CA PRO A 21 -1.56 10.15 -17.20
C PRO A 21 -0.37 9.49 -17.90
N SER A 22 0.09 10.12 -18.98
CA SER A 22 1.29 9.76 -19.71
C SER A 22 2.45 9.56 -18.74
N THR A 23 2.99 8.35 -18.69
CA THR A 23 4.24 8.06 -18.00
C THR A 23 5.36 8.87 -18.64
N PRO A 24 6.10 9.71 -17.91
CA PRO A 24 7.31 10.31 -18.46
C PRO A 24 8.34 9.20 -18.70
N ASP A 25 8.73 9.09 -19.96
CA ASP A 25 9.90 8.38 -20.48
C ASP A 25 11.13 8.50 -19.56
N GLY A 26 11.82 7.37 -19.38
CA GLY A 26 13.26 7.36 -19.15
C GLY A 26 13.74 7.27 -17.70
N ARG A 27 13.69 6.08 -17.12
CA ARG A 27 14.62 5.70 -16.05
C ARG A 27 15.04 4.26 -16.27
N SER A 28 16.36 4.04 -16.30
CA SER A 28 16.99 2.73 -16.44
C SER A 28 16.27 1.70 -15.59
N GLU A 29 15.75 0.64 -16.22
CA GLU A 29 15.15 -0.52 -15.57
C GLU A 29 16.24 -1.32 -14.84
N THR A 30 16.78 -0.75 -13.77
CA THR A 30 17.30 -1.55 -12.67
C THR A 30 16.08 -2.09 -11.93
N PRO A 31 15.99 -3.38 -11.60
CA PRO A 31 14.91 -3.86 -10.75
C PRO A 31 14.99 -3.11 -9.43
N GLU A 32 14.11 -2.13 -9.27
CA GLU A 32 14.00 -1.33 -8.06
C GLU A 32 13.33 -2.21 -7.01
N SER A 33 14.17 -3.01 -6.35
CA SER A 33 13.77 -3.92 -5.27
C SER A 33 12.93 -3.14 -4.26
N THR A 34 11.67 -3.51 -4.12
CA THR A 34 10.76 -2.83 -3.19
C THR A 34 11.12 -3.26 -1.77
N VAL A 35 11.43 -2.29 -0.93
CA VAL A 35 11.75 -2.54 0.49
C VAL A 35 10.62 -2.02 1.37
N LEU A 36 10.11 -2.89 2.23
CA LEU A 36 9.06 -2.60 3.21
C LEU A 36 9.60 -2.73 4.63
N PHE A 37 9.15 -1.87 5.54
CA PHE A 37 9.48 -1.93 6.96
C PHE A 37 8.19 -2.05 7.77
N GLU A 38 8.14 -3.01 8.69
CA GLU A 38 6.94 -3.34 9.46
C GLU A 38 7.28 -3.56 10.92
N CYS A 39 6.44 -3.09 11.84
CA CYS A 39 6.52 -3.45 13.25
C CYS A 39 5.92 -4.84 13.50
N ARG A 40 6.69 -5.77 14.07
CA ARG A 40 6.21 -7.13 14.36
C ARG A 40 5.22 -7.20 15.51
N ASP A 41 5.23 -6.21 16.40
CA ASP A 41 4.31 -6.17 17.55
C ASP A 41 2.87 -5.84 17.16
N CYS A 42 2.68 -4.97 16.16
CA CYS A 42 1.35 -4.44 15.83
C CYS A 42 1.00 -4.43 14.33
N GLY A 43 1.93 -4.82 13.45
CA GLY A 43 1.72 -4.86 12.00
C GLY A 43 1.71 -3.50 11.30
N THR A 44 2.08 -2.42 11.98
CA THR A 44 2.14 -1.09 11.36
C THR A 44 3.34 -0.99 10.43
N ASN A 45 3.10 -0.53 9.20
CA ASN A 45 4.15 -0.21 8.25
C ASN A 45 4.81 1.13 8.63
N VAL A 46 6.14 1.17 8.59
CA VAL A 46 6.93 2.32 9.04
C VAL A 46 7.96 2.73 8.00
N SER A 47 8.60 3.89 8.20
CA SER A 47 9.71 4.34 7.35
C SER A 47 11.02 3.66 7.73
N ALA A 48 11.99 3.62 6.80
CA ALA A 48 13.30 3.00 7.00
C ALA A 48 14.08 3.53 8.23
N ASP A 49 13.90 4.81 8.56
CA ASP A 49 14.60 5.47 9.67
C ASP A 49 13.90 5.27 11.03
N THR A 50 12.81 4.49 11.07
CA THR A 50 12.00 4.30 12.27
C THR A 50 12.67 3.31 13.22
N VAL A 51 13.09 3.81 14.38
CA VAL A 51 13.66 2.98 15.47
C VAL A 51 12.58 2.46 16.42
N ARG A 52 11.47 3.20 16.58
CA ARG A 52 10.32 2.81 17.41
C ARG A 52 9.02 3.02 16.65
N CYS A 53 8.14 2.04 16.70
CA CYS A 53 6.84 2.11 16.04
C CYS A 53 6.01 3.27 16.62
N PRO A 54 5.51 4.21 15.80
CA PRO A 54 4.71 5.33 16.29
C PRO A 54 3.32 4.91 16.81
N ALA A 55 2.85 3.71 16.46
CA ALA A 55 1.54 3.21 16.85
C ALA A 55 1.54 2.51 18.23
N CYS A 56 2.57 1.70 18.52
CA CYS A 56 2.63 0.89 19.74
C CYS A 56 3.88 1.13 20.60
N ASN A 57 4.81 1.98 20.14
CA ASN A 57 6.09 2.29 20.77
C ASN A 57 7.06 1.09 20.93
N GLY A 58 6.77 -0.04 20.28
CA GLY A 58 7.66 -1.20 20.19
C GLY A 58 8.86 -0.95 19.29
N ASP A 59 9.93 -1.73 19.49
CA ASP A 59 11.21 -1.60 18.78
C ASP A 59 11.54 -2.79 17.85
N ASP A 60 10.66 -3.80 17.75
CA ASP A 60 10.80 -4.92 16.81
C ASP A 60 10.32 -4.50 15.40
N ILE A 61 11.20 -3.83 14.64
CA ILE A 61 10.98 -3.43 13.25
C ILE A 61 11.73 -4.37 12.29
N VAL A 62 10.99 -5.04 11.40
CA VAL A 62 11.53 -5.96 10.39
C VAL A 62 11.53 -5.33 9.00
N ARG A 63 12.49 -5.73 8.17
CA ARG A 63 12.64 -5.31 6.78
C ARG A 63 12.35 -6.48 5.84
N TYR A 64 11.47 -6.27 4.86
CA TYR A 64 11.23 -7.17 3.74
C TYR A 64 11.78 -6.56 2.46
N SER A 65 12.40 -7.39 1.61
CA SER A 65 12.83 -7.00 0.27
C SER A 65 12.14 -7.90 -0.74
N ILE A 66 11.52 -7.29 -1.74
CA ILE A 66 10.81 -7.98 -2.82
C ILE A 66 11.66 -7.83 -4.08
N ASP A 67 12.03 -8.96 -4.67
CA ASP A 67 12.73 -9.11 -5.96
C ASP A 67 11.72 -9.43 -7.07
#